data_AF-A0A6V8PVZ9-F1
#
_entry.id   AF-A0A6V8PVZ9-F1
#
_cell.length_a   1.000
_cell.length_b   1.000
_cell.length_c   1.000
_cell.angle_alpha   90.00
_cell.angle_beta   90.00
_cell.angle_gamma   90.00
#
_symmetry.space_group_name_H-M   'P 1'
#
loop_
_entity.id
_entity.type
_entity.pdbx_description
1 polymer ?
#
loop_
_entity_poly.entity_id
_entity_poly.type
_entity_poly.pdbx_seq_one_letter_code
_entity_poly.pdbx_strand_id
1 'polypeptide(L)'
;MVNWAQVLFNSGVTGSLYLISAVGLTLTYRLSHFPNFAHAEFMTLGTYMGYFVAEQLGLGFPFAFVAAFLASGVLGSLCYKGVFQPLARRGATIIHLMVATIGLGLVIRHSVGEVWGWSPLSFKVVWSSFDVGPVRVSGLWLWLIFAALVMAGIMHLALAKTKGLSQNNMIKFRMIWFDGVVPLTMKGVLGKVNGPEFFVGHFDPLGVAIGIDPTLNFEPCFRRCCGNQLDDYFMANEG
;
A
#
# COMPACT_ATOMS: atom_id res chain seq x y z
N MET A 1 16.89 31.40 -14.66
CA MET A 1 15.93 30.74 -15.56
C MET A 1 15.75 29.30 -15.11
N VAL A 2 14.52 28.80 -15.00
CA VAL A 2 14.25 27.43 -14.58
C VAL A 2 14.71 26.47 -15.67
N ASN A 3 15.47 25.44 -15.28
CA ASN A 3 15.91 24.40 -16.19
C ASN A 3 14.83 23.32 -16.30
N TRP A 4 13.90 23.48 -17.26
CA TRP A 4 12.80 22.55 -17.48
C TRP A 4 13.28 21.11 -17.74
N ALA A 5 14.41 20.93 -18.42
CA ALA A 5 14.98 19.60 -18.67
C ALA A 5 15.36 18.90 -17.36
N GLN A 6 15.95 19.63 -16.41
CA GLN A 6 16.28 19.10 -15.09
C GLN A 6 15.03 18.76 -14.26
N VAL A 7 13.96 19.57 -14.36
CA VAL A 7 12.69 19.31 -13.65
C VAL A 7 12.03 18.03 -14.14
N LEU A 8 11.98 17.84 -15.46
CA LEU A 8 11.44 16.61 -16.06
C LEU A 8 12.27 15.38 -15.66
N PHE A 9 13.59 15.51 -15.65
CA PHE A 9 14.48 14.44 -15.23
C PHE A 9 14.30 14.06 -13.76
N ASN A 10 14.25 15.03 -12.85
CA ASN A 10 14.02 14.78 -11.42
C ASN A 10 12.65 14.13 -11.16
N SER A 11 11.63 14.54 -11.92
CA SER A 11 10.30 13.91 -11.88
C SER A 11 10.37 12.43 -12.28
N GLY A 12 11.16 12.09 -13.30
CA GLY A 12 11.40 10.70 -13.71
C GLY A 12 12.10 9.87 -12.64
N VAL A 13 13.11 10.43 -11.97
CA VAL A 13 13.81 9.78 -10.85
C VAL A 13 12.82 9.50 -9.70
N THR A 14 12.03 10.49 -9.30
CA THR A 14 11.05 10.32 -8.22
C THR A 14 9.94 9.34 -8.62
N GLY A 15 9.50 9.36 -9.88
CA GLY A 15 8.56 8.39 -10.43
C GLY A 15 9.08 6.95 -10.37
N SER A 16 10.37 6.74 -10.60
CA SER A 16 11.00 5.42 -10.49
C SER A 16 10.96 4.86 -9.06
N LEU A 17 11.13 5.72 -8.05
CA LEU A 17 11.02 5.36 -6.63
C LEU A 17 9.59 4.92 -6.26
N TYR A 18 8.58 5.63 -6.77
CA TYR A 18 7.19 5.21 -6.59
C TYR A 18 6.86 3.93 -7.35
N LEU A 19 7.42 3.75 -8.55
CA LEU A 19 7.21 2.56 -9.37
C LEU A 19 7.73 1.30 -8.67
N ILE A 20 8.96 1.30 -8.15
CA ILE A 20 9.50 0.14 -7.42
C ILE A 20 8.70 -0.15 -6.13
N SER A 21 8.27 0.89 -5.42
CA SER A 21 7.43 0.76 -4.21
C SER A 21 6.05 0.15 -4.55
N ALA A 22 5.42 0.60 -5.62
CA ALA A 22 4.13 0.08 -6.08
C ALA A 22 4.22 -1.37 -6.57
N VAL A 23 5.32 -1.74 -7.23
CA VAL A 23 5.60 -3.12 -7.65
C VAL A 23 5.68 -4.04 -6.42
N GLY A 24 6.36 -3.62 -5.35
CA GLY A 24 6.44 -4.38 -4.09
C GLY A 24 5.09 -4.59 -3.42
N LEU A 25 4.28 -3.54 -3.32
CA LEU A 25 2.92 -3.62 -2.76
C LEU A 25 2.02 -4.53 -3.60
N THR A 26 2.10 -4.43 -4.93
CA THR A 26 1.34 -5.27 -5.87
C THR A 26 1.69 -6.73 -5.69
N LEU A 27 2.99 -7.07 -5.61
CA LEU A 27 3.44 -8.44 -5.38
C LEU A 27 2.90 -8.99 -4.04
N THR A 28 2.96 -8.18 -2.98
CA THR A 28 2.46 -8.57 -1.66
C THR A 28 0.95 -8.87 -1.69
N TYR A 29 0.17 -8.02 -2.36
CA TYR A 29 -1.27 -8.22 -2.53
C TYR A 29 -1.59 -9.49 -3.34
N ARG A 30 -0.81 -9.73 -4.41
CA ARG A 30 -0.98 -10.93 -5.26
C ARG A 30 -0.74 -12.24 -4.51
N LEU A 31 0.12 -12.23 -3.49
CA LEU A 31 0.43 -13.41 -2.69
C LEU A 31 -0.53 -13.59 -1.50
N SER A 32 -0.92 -12.49 -0.85
CA SER A 32 -1.67 -12.55 0.41
C SER A 32 -3.18 -12.35 0.26
N HIS A 33 -3.65 -11.86 -0.89
CA HIS A 33 -5.05 -11.52 -1.17
C HIS A 33 -5.69 -10.46 -0.25
N PHE A 34 -4.87 -9.72 0.51
CA PHE A 34 -5.30 -8.55 1.29
C PHE A 34 -4.26 -7.43 1.16
N PRO A 35 -4.67 -6.14 1.24
CA PRO A 35 -3.74 -5.03 1.17
C PRO A 35 -2.94 -4.90 2.48
N ASN A 36 -1.62 -4.80 2.37
CA ASN A 36 -0.73 -4.62 3.51
C ASN A 36 -0.34 -3.14 3.66
N PHE A 37 -0.94 -2.44 4.63
CA PHE A 37 -0.64 -1.02 4.89
C PHE A 37 0.72 -0.81 5.58
N ALA A 38 1.27 -1.82 6.24
CA ALA A 38 2.59 -1.75 6.86
C ALA A 38 3.74 -1.77 5.84
N HIS A 39 3.45 -1.90 4.53
CA HIS A 39 4.47 -1.94 3.47
C HIS A 39 5.48 -0.80 3.56
N ALA A 40 5.01 0.42 3.83
CA ALA A 40 5.87 1.60 3.99
C ALA A 40 6.86 1.47 5.15
N GLU A 41 6.44 0.86 6.26
CA GLU A 41 7.27 0.73 7.46
C GLU A 41 8.38 -0.31 7.30
N PHE A 42 8.17 -1.35 6.48
CA PHE A 42 9.25 -2.26 6.08
C PHE A 42 10.34 -1.53 5.27
N MET A 43 9.96 -0.58 4.41
CA MET A 43 10.91 0.25 3.67
C MET A 43 11.66 1.22 4.60
N THR A 44 10.94 1.83 5.54
CA THR A 44 11.52 2.71 6.57
C THR A 44 12.58 1.97 7.38
N LEU A 45 12.23 0.83 7.99
CA LEU A 45 13.17 0.06 8.80
C LEU A 45 14.37 -0.43 7.97
N GLY A 46 14.14 -0.89 6.75
CA GLY A 46 15.22 -1.27 5.84
C GLY A 46 16.19 -0.12 5.57
N THR A 47 15.67 1.08 5.36
CA THR A 47 16.48 2.29 5.14
C THR A 47 17.30 2.67 6.37
N TYR A 48 16.71 2.64 7.57
CA TYR A 48 17.42 2.92 8.82
C TYR A 48 18.51 1.88 9.14
N MET A 49 18.23 0.60 8.87
CA MET A 49 19.24 -0.45 9.02
C MET A 49 20.38 -0.29 8.00
N GLY A 50 20.06 0.08 6.76
CA GLY A 50 21.07 0.44 5.76
C GLY A 50 21.90 1.65 6.20
N TYR A 51 21.28 2.68 6.76
CA TYR A 51 21.97 3.86 7.32
C TYR A 51 22.92 3.47 8.46
N PHE A 52 22.45 2.68 9.42
CA PHE A 52 23.27 2.20 10.53
C PHE A 52 24.54 1.47 10.03
N VAL A 53 24.39 0.59 9.03
CA VAL A 53 25.53 -0.16 8.47
C VAL A 53 26.44 0.72 7.61
N ALA A 54 25.88 1.63 6.81
CA ALA A 54 26.67 2.51 5.95
C ALA A 54 27.49 3.52 6.75
N GLU A 55 26.85 4.23 7.68
CA GLU A 55 27.41 5.41 8.34
C GLU A 55 27.97 5.10 9.72
N GLN A 56 27.29 4.26 10.50
CA GLN A 56 27.68 4.00 11.90
C GLN A 56 28.72 2.87 12.00
N LEU A 57 28.60 1.83 11.16
CA LEU A 57 29.62 0.78 11.04
C LEU A 57 30.68 1.10 9.98
N GLY A 58 30.44 2.06 9.08
CA GLY A 58 31.40 2.47 8.05
C GLY A 58 31.69 1.40 6.99
N LEU A 59 30.84 0.37 6.86
CA LEU A 59 31.05 -0.74 5.91
C LEU A 59 30.75 -0.36 4.46
N GLY A 60 30.19 0.83 4.22
CA GLY A 60 29.90 1.35 2.89
C GLY A 60 28.57 0.86 2.29
N PHE A 61 28.28 1.33 1.07
CA PHE A 61 26.97 1.18 0.43
C PHE A 61 26.58 -0.28 0.06
N PRO A 62 27.47 -1.15 -0.44
CA PRO A 62 27.09 -2.52 -0.80
C PRO A 62 26.62 -3.34 0.41
N PHE A 63 27.31 -3.22 1.55
CA PHE A 63 26.93 -3.90 2.78
C PHE A 63 25.64 -3.34 3.37
N ALA A 64 25.44 -2.02 3.26
CA ALA A 64 24.18 -1.38 3.66
C ALA A 64 22.98 -1.92 2.87
N PHE A 65 23.13 -2.15 1.56
CA PHE A 65 22.07 -2.73 0.73
C PHE A 65 21.71 -4.16 1.18
N VAL A 66 22.72 -5.01 1.42
CA VAL A 66 22.51 -6.38 1.90
C VAL A 66 21.86 -6.36 3.30
N ALA A 67 22.31 -5.49 4.19
CA ALA A 67 21.74 -5.35 5.51
C ALA A 67 20.28 -4.88 5.47
N ALA A 68 19.95 -3.90 4.62
CA ALA A 68 18.58 -3.44 4.42
C ALA A 68 17.67 -4.57 3.90
N PHE A 69 18.15 -5.36 2.93
CA PHE A 69 17.43 -6.51 2.40
C PHE A 69 17.18 -7.59 3.46
N LEU A 70 18.22 -7.96 4.22
CA LEU A 70 18.11 -8.96 5.28
C LEU A 70 17.20 -8.47 6.42
N ALA A 71 17.36 -7.23 6.87
CA ALA A 71 16.57 -6.67 7.95
C ALA A 71 15.07 -6.59 7.58
N SER A 72 14.75 -6.10 6.39
CA SER A 72 13.35 -6.06 5.91
C SER A 72 12.77 -7.46 5.71
N GLY A 73 13.56 -8.42 5.22
CA GLY A 73 13.15 -9.82 5.09
C GLY A 73 12.90 -10.51 6.44
N VAL A 74 13.78 -10.30 7.41
CA VAL A 74 13.63 -10.80 8.79
C VAL A 74 12.39 -10.20 9.44
N LEU A 75 12.22 -8.88 9.35
CA LEU A 75 11.03 -8.20 9.89
C LEU A 75 9.75 -8.73 9.24
N GLY A 76 9.74 -8.87 7.91
CA GLY A 76 8.61 -9.45 7.17
C GLY A 76 8.27 -10.87 7.64
N SER A 77 9.28 -11.72 7.87
CA SER A 77 9.11 -13.07 8.39
C SER A 77 8.57 -13.08 9.83
N LEU A 78 9.08 -12.19 10.69
CA LEU A 78 8.62 -12.03 12.07
C LEU A 78 7.17 -11.56 12.12
N CYS A 79 6.80 -10.56 11.32
CA CYS A 79 5.42 -10.09 11.22
C CYS A 79 4.49 -11.18 10.67
N TYR A 80 4.95 -11.93 9.67
CA TYR A 80 4.18 -13.05 9.12
C TYR A 80 3.93 -14.13 10.15
N LYS A 81 4.97 -14.62 10.85
CA LYS A 81 4.82 -15.69 11.85
C LYS A 81 4.16 -15.21 13.15
N GLY A 82 4.42 -13.97 13.55
CA GLY A 82 3.98 -13.42 14.84
C GLY A 82 2.57 -12.86 14.82
N VAL A 83 2.13 -12.28 13.71
CA VAL A 83 0.81 -11.60 13.62
C VAL A 83 -0.05 -12.26 12.56
N PHE A 84 0.39 -12.33 11.30
CA PHE A 84 -0.49 -12.74 10.20
C PHE A 84 -0.87 -14.22 10.26
N GLN A 85 0.10 -15.11 10.50
CA GLN A 85 -0.12 -16.54 10.58
C GLN A 85 -1.06 -16.95 11.73
N PRO A 86 -0.90 -16.47 12.98
CA PRO A 86 -1.84 -16.83 14.05
C PRO A 86 -3.23 -16.24 13.82
N LEU A 87 -3.34 -15.03 13.25
CA LEU A 87 -4.63 -14.43 12.95
C LEU A 87 -5.37 -15.20 11.85
N ALA A 88 -4.64 -15.62 10.81
CA ALA A 88 -5.18 -16.48 9.75
C ALA A 88 -5.64 -17.85 10.28
N ARG A 89 -4.86 -18.48 11.18
CA ARG A 89 -5.25 -19.75 11.81
C ARG A 89 -6.52 -19.67 12.66
N ARG A 90 -6.83 -18.48 13.18
CA ARG A 90 -8.05 -18.22 13.97
C ARG A 90 -9.27 -17.87 13.08
N GLY A 91 -9.14 -17.95 11.76
CA GLY A 91 -10.25 -17.67 10.83
C GLY A 91 -10.58 -16.18 10.69
N ALA A 92 -9.60 -15.29 10.87
CA ALA A 92 -9.83 -13.86 10.77
C ALA A 92 -10.23 -13.42 9.35
N THR A 93 -11.30 -12.62 9.26
CA THR A 93 -11.74 -11.97 8.00
C THR A 93 -10.67 -11.02 7.44
N ILE A 94 -10.73 -10.73 6.14
CA ILE A 94 -9.85 -9.77 5.45
C ILE A 94 -9.79 -8.41 6.18
N ILE A 95 -10.91 -7.92 6.70
CA ILE A 95 -10.98 -6.64 7.43
C ILE A 95 -10.11 -6.68 8.70
N HIS A 96 -10.13 -7.79 9.45
CA HIS A 96 -9.30 -7.95 10.64
C HIS A 96 -7.81 -7.95 10.31
N LEU A 97 -7.42 -8.59 9.20
CA LEU A 97 -6.04 -8.57 8.71
C LEU A 97 -5.61 -7.15 8.30
N MET A 98 -6.48 -6.39 7.63
CA MET A 98 -6.21 -5.01 7.25
C MET A 98 -5.99 -4.12 8.48
N VAL A 99 -6.88 -4.18 9.47
CA VAL A 99 -6.73 -3.42 10.73
C VAL A 99 -5.44 -3.81 11.46
N ALA A 100 -5.10 -5.11 11.48
CA ALA A 100 -3.84 -5.59 12.06
C ALA A 100 -2.61 -5.01 11.36
N THR A 101 -2.62 -4.86 10.02
CA THR A 101 -1.49 -4.24 9.30
C THR A 101 -1.30 -2.77 9.67
N ILE A 102 -2.39 -2.02 9.90
CA ILE A 102 -2.32 -0.61 10.30
C ILE A 102 -1.72 -0.51 11.71
N GLY A 103 -2.22 -1.31 12.65
CA GLY A 103 -1.70 -1.37 14.02
C GLY A 103 -0.22 -1.78 14.04
N LEU A 104 0.15 -2.79 13.25
CA LEU A 104 1.54 -3.23 13.12
C LEU A 104 2.44 -2.12 12.56
N GLY A 105 1.96 -1.38 11.55
CA GLY A 105 2.68 -0.25 10.98
C GLY A 105 2.96 0.83 12.03
N LEU A 106 1.96 1.20 12.82
CA LEU A 106 2.14 2.16 13.93
C LEU A 106 3.18 1.68 14.94
N VAL A 107 3.11 0.42 15.36
CA VAL A 107 4.08 -0.16 16.30
C VAL A 107 5.50 -0.09 15.74
N ILE A 108 5.70 -0.48 14.47
CA ILE A 108 7.02 -0.42 13.82
C ILE A 108 7.50 1.03 13.74
N ARG A 109 6.65 1.94 13.28
CA ARG A 109 7.00 3.36 13.12
C ARG A 109 7.43 4.00 14.44
N HIS A 110 6.65 3.80 15.50
CA HIS A 110 6.99 4.31 16.82
C HIS A 110 8.27 3.64 17.37
N SER A 111 8.45 2.34 17.16
CA SER A 111 9.67 1.63 17.59
C SER A 111 10.92 2.18 16.90
N VAL A 112 10.85 2.44 15.59
CA VAL A 112 11.95 3.04 14.82
C VAL A 112 12.21 4.49 15.28
N GLY A 113 11.16 5.27 15.51
CA GLY A 113 11.25 6.65 15.98
C GLY A 113 11.91 6.78 17.36
N GLU A 114 11.68 5.82 18.27
CA GLU A 114 12.35 5.83 19.59
C GLU A 114 13.84 5.44 19.52
N VAL A 115 14.23 4.58 18.57
CA VAL A 115 15.63 4.13 18.45
C VAL A 115 16.50 5.15 17.70
N TRP A 116 16.02 5.69 16.59
CA TRP A 116 16.79 6.61 15.73
C TRP A 116 16.38 8.08 15.84
N GLY A 117 15.32 8.37 16.60
CA GLY A 117 14.73 9.69 16.70
C GLY A 117 13.75 9.99 15.57
N TRP A 118 13.04 11.11 15.72
CA TRP A 118 12.02 11.59 14.79
C TRP A 118 12.58 12.53 13.70
N SER A 119 13.90 12.71 13.66
CA SER A 119 14.59 13.58 12.71
C SER A 119 15.02 12.80 11.46
N PRO A 120 14.86 13.36 10.25
CA PRO A 120 15.32 12.69 9.04
C PRO A 120 16.84 12.57 9.03
N LEU A 121 17.33 11.33 8.90
CA LEU A 121 18.75 11.03 8.74
C LEU A 121 19.11 11.03 7.24
N SER A 122 20.25 11.64 6.90
CA SER A 122 20.77 11.67 5.54
C SER A 122 22.09 10.90 5.43
N PHE A 123 22.25 10.14 4.35
CA PHE A 123 23.49 9.46 4.01
C PHE A 123 24.55 10.50 3.61
N LYS A 124 25.80 10.33 4.10
CA LYS A 124 26.94 11.17 3.73
C LYS A 124 27.65 10.67 2.47
N VAL A 125 27.25 9.52 1.93
CA VAL A 125 27.81 8.95 0.70
C VAL A 125 27.65 9.91 -0.47
N VAL A 126 28.77 10.43 -0.97
CA VAL A 126 28.82 11.30 -2.14
C VAL A 126 28.93 10.43 -3.39
N TRP A 127 27.90 10.47 -4.23
CA TRP A 127 27.91 9.82 -5.54
C TRP A 127 28.48 10.76 -6.60
N SER A 128 29.26 10.20 -7.53
CA SER A 128 29.75 10.94 -8.69
C SER A 128 28.57 11.50 -9.49
N SER A 129 28.55 12.81 -9.66
CA SER A 129 27.61 13.51 -10.52
C SER A 129 28.30 13.87 -11.82
N PHE A 130 27.64 13.57 -12.93
CA PHE A 130 28.08 13.90 -14.28
C PHE A 130 27.14 14.96 -14.84
N ASP A 131 27.70 16.00 -15.44
CA ASP A 131 26.93 17.03 -16.11
C ASP A 131 26.80 16.67 -17.60
N VAL A 132 25.59 16.30 -18.02
CA VAL A 132 25.26 16.00 -19.42
C VAL A 132 24.54 17.23 -19.98
N GLY A 133 25.34 18.17 -20.51
CA GLY A 133 24.82 19.44 -21.00
C GLY A 133 24.14 20.25 -19.89
N PRO A 134 22.85 20.63 -20.04
CA PRO A 134 22.15 21.39 -19.00
C PRO A 134 21.66 20.51 -17.83
N VAL A 135 21.78 19.18 -17.89
CA VAL A 135 21.21 18.28 -16.87
C VAL A 135 22.34 17.66 -16.03
N ARG A 136 22.28 17.90 -14.73
CA ARG A 136 23.14 17.22 -13.74
C ARG A 136 22.56 15.84 -13.43
N VAL A 137 23.34 14.79 -13.60
CA VAL A 137 22.91 13.40 -13.39
C VAL A 137 23.82 12.73 -12.36
N SER A 138 23.25 12.24 -11.27
CA SER A 138 23.98 11.43 -10.28
C SER A 138 23.95 9.95 -10.67
N GLY A 139 25.07 9.23 -10.43
CA GLY A 139 25.14 7.78 -10.65
C GLY A 139 24.08 6.99 -9.86
N LEU A 140 23.69 7.46 -8.68
CA LEU A 140 22.62 6.86 -7.87
C LEU A 140 21.26 6.92 -8.56
N TRP A 141 20.95 8.02 -9.25
CA TRP A 141 19.66 8.19 -9.93
C TRP A 141 19.51 7.25 -11.12
N LEU A 142 20.60 7.03 -11.87
CA LEU A 142 20.63 6.05 -12.96
C LEU A 142 20.43 4.63 -12.41
N TRP A 143 21.08 4.30 -11.28
CA TRP A 143 20.89 3.03 -10.60
C TRP A 143 19.45 2.82 -10.12
N LEU A 144 18.80 3.85 -9.57
CA LEU A 144 17.41 3.79 -9.15
C LEU A 144 16.47 3.51 -10.32
N ILE A 145 16.62 4.25 -11.43
CA ILE A 145 15.81 4.05 -12.64
C ILE A 145 16.03 2.63 -13.19
N PHE A 146 17.28 2.21 -13.29
CA PHE A 146 17.63 0.88 -13.76
C PHE A 146 17.01 -0.21 -12.87
N ALA A 147 17.16 -0.12 -11.54
CA ALA A 147 16.60 -1.07 -10.60
C ALA A 147 15.06 -1.13 -10.69
N ALA A 148 14.39 0.02 -10.82
CA ALA A 148 12.94 0.09 -10.95
C ALA A 148 12.46 -0.60 -12.25
N LEU A 149 13.12 -0.35 -13.38
CA LEU A 149 12.81 -1.00 -14.66
C LEU A 149 13.08 -2.51 -14.62
N VAL A 150 14.19 -2.94 -14.02
CA VAL A 150 14.52 -4.35 -13.85
C VAL A 150 13.48 -5.05 -12.99
N MET A 151 13.09 -4.46 -11.86
CA MET A 151 12.07 -5.02 -10.97
C MET A 151 10.69 -5.10 -11.63
N ALA A 152 10.28 -4.07 -12.36
CA ALA A 152 9.04 -4.09 -13.12
C ALA A 152 9.09 -5.14 -14.25
N GLY A 153 10.22 -5.26 -14.94
CA GLY A 153 10.45 -6.29 -15.96
C GLY A 153 10.36 -7.70 -15.38
N ILE A 154 11.01 -7.94 -14.24
CA ILE A 154 10.94 -9.22 -13.52
C ILE A 154 9.48 -9.53 -13.14
N MET A 155 8.75 -8.56 -12.56
CA MET A 155 7.36 -8.79 -12.20
C MET A 155 6.48 -9.06 -13.43
N HIS A 156 6.68 -8.33 -14.52
CA HIS A 156 5.97 -8.58 -15.78
C HIS A 156 6.26 -9.99 -16.30
N LEU A 157 7.53 -10.41 -16.33
CA LEU A 157 7.92 -11.75 -16.80
C LEU A 157 7.38 -12.85 -15.88
N ALA A 158 7.44 -12.66 -14.56
CA ALA A 158 6.89 -13.60 -13.60
C ALA A 158 5.38 -13.80 -13.80
N LEU A 159 4.65 -12.70 -14.01
CA LEU A 159 3.22 -12.73 -14.32
C LEU A 159 2.93 -13.31 -15.70
N ALA A 160 3.76 -13.01 -16.71
CA ALA A 160 3.61 -13.55 -18.07
C ALA A 160 3.85 -15.06 -18.12
N LYS A 161 4.82 -15.56 -17.34
CA LYS A 161 5.08 -17.01 -17.23
C LYS A 161 4.00 -17.74 -16.44
N THR A 162 3.37 -17.10 -15.46
CA THR A 162 2.28 -17.72 -14.66
C THR A 162 0.89 -17.64 -15.30
N LYS A 163 0.73 -16.91 -16.42
CA LYS A 163 -0.53 -16.82 -17.19
C LYS A 163 -0.95 -18.14 -17.89
N GLY A 164 -0.12 -19.19 -17.89
CA GLY A 164 -0.47 -20.49 -18.47
C GLY A 164 -1.46 -21.35 -17.68
N LEU A 165 -1.85 -21.00 -16.44
CA LEU A 165 -2.62 -21.93 -15.58
C LEU A 165 -3.71 -21.33 -14.68
N SER A 166 -4.04 -20.04 -14.75
CA SER A 166 -5.13 -19.50 -13.92
C SER A 166 -5.81 -18.27 -14.54
N GLN A 167 -6.43 -18.50 -15.69
CA GLN A 167 -7.34 -17.55 -16.33
C GLN A 167 -8.78 -18.03 -16.17
N ASN A 168 -9.28 -18.21 -14.94
CA ASN A 168 -10.73 -18.46 -14.78
C ASN A 168 -11.44 -17.70 -13.66
N ASN A 169 -10.75 -17.10 -12.69
CA ASN A 169 -11.42 -16.35 -11.60
C ASN A 169 -10.80 -14.97 -11.32
N MET A 170 -10.34 -14.25 -12.35
CA MET A 170 -10.02 -12.84 -12.14
C MET A 170 -11.30 -12.03 -12.09
N ILE A 171 -11.61 -11.50 -10.90
CA ILE A 171 -12.47 -10.35 -10.69
C ILE A 171 -12.04 -9.28 -11.69
N LYS A 172 -12.92 -9.03 -12.67
CA LYS A 172 -12.74 -8.01 -13.70
C LYS A 172 -12.80 -6.65 -13.01
N PHE A 173 -11.65 -6.11 -12.60
CA PHE A 173 -11.54 -4.70 -12.27
C PHE A 173 -11.76 -3.91 -13.56
N ARG A 174 -13.02 -3.58 -13.81
CA ARG A 174 -13.43 -2.66 -14.87
C ARG A 174 -13.05 -1.29 -14.34
N MET A 175 -11.87 -0.81 -14.74
CA MET A 175 -11.43 0.55 -14.49
C MET A 175 -12.34 1.46 -15.32
N ILE A 176 -13.41 1.93 -14.70
CA ILE A 176 -14.30 2.93 -15.28
C ILE A 176 -13.54 4.26 -15.18
N TRP A 177 -12.81 4.62 -16.23
CA TRP A 177 -12.47 6.01 -16.47
C TRP A 177 -13.77 6.71 -16.87
N PHE A 178 -14.25 7.64 -16.06
CA PHE A 178 -15.38 8.50 -16.43
C PHE A 178 -14.85 9.91 -16.66
N ASP A 179 -15.36 10.50 -17.73
CA ASP A 179 -14.94 11.76 -18.31
C ASP A 179 -15.03 12.92 -17.31
N GLY A 180 -14.04 13.82 -17.43
CA GLY A 180 -14.00 15.19 -16.98
C GLY A 180 -14.96 15.65 -15.86
N VAL A 181 -14.34 16.20 -14.81
CA VAL A 181 -14.91 16.99 -13.71
C VAL A 181 -15.15 16.15 -12.43
N VAL A 182 -14.40 16.50 -11.38
CA VAL A 182 -14.34 15.98 -9.98
C VAL A 182 -13.24 14.93 -9.69
N PRO A 183 -12.20 15.25 -8.88
CA PRO A 183 -11.17 14.31 -8.48
C PRO A 183 -11.58 13.48 -7.25
N LEU A 184 -11.17 12.21 -7.23
CA LEU A 184 -11.01 11.34 -6.05
C LEU A 184 -12.29 10.86 -5.34
N THR A 185 -13.08 10.00 -5.99
CA THR A 185 -13.86 8.97 -5.27
C THR A 185 -13.53 7.58 -5.83
N MET A 186 -12.84 6.75 -5.03
CA MET A 186 -12.71 5.32 -5.34
C MET A 186 -14.01 4.62 -4.97
N LYS A 187 -14.89 4.36 -5.94
CA LYS A 187 -16.01 3.43 -5.76
C LYS A 187 -15.49 1.99 -5.85
N GLY A 188 -15.25 1.37 -4.69
CA GLY A 188 -15.05 -0.08 -4.60
C GLY A 188 -16.40 -0.79 -4.50
N VAL A 189 -16.80 -1.54 -5.55
CA VAL A 189 -18.02 -2.37 -5.53
C VAL A 189 -17.64 -3.78 -5.07
N LEU A 190 -17.99 -4.12 -3.83
CA LEU A 190 -17.81 -5.46 -3.25
C LEU A 190 -19.06 -6.32 -3.50
N GLY A 191 -19.18 -6.85 -4.72
CA GLY A 191 -20.03 -8.01 -5.02
C GLY A 191 -21.55 -7.79 -5.04
N LYS A 192 -22.24 -8.60 -5.86
CA LYS A 192 -23.70 -8.69 -5.94
C LYS A 192 -24.16 -9.91 -5.14
N VAL A 193 -24.99 -9.72 -4.12
CA VAL A 193 -25.77 -10.79 -3.50
C VAL A 193 -27.23 -10.35 -3.46
N ASN A 194 -28.03 -10.81 -4.43
CA ASN A 194 -29.51 -10.75 -4.48
C ASN A 194 -30.21 -9.60 -3.70
N GLY A 195 -29.82 -8.34 -3.92
CA GLY A 195 -30.32 -7.19 -3.14
C GLY A 195 -29.37 -5.99 -3.20
N PRO A 196 -29.77 -4.80 -2.67
CA PRO A 196 -29.29 -3.49 -3.10
C PRO A 196 -27.79 -3.26 -2.90
N GLU A 197 -27.22 -2.40 -3.74
CA GLU A 197 -25.79 -2.11 -3.80
C GLU A 197 -25.32 -1.33 -2.56
N PHE A 198 -24.38 -1.91 -1.81
CA PHE A 198 -23.69 -1.21 -0.73
C PHE A 198 -22.53 -0.40 -1.31
N PHE A 199 -22.56 0.91 -1.09
CA PHE A 199 -21.46 1.82 -1.38
C PHE A 199 -20.66 2.11 -0.11
N VAL A 200 -19.34 2.06 -0.22
CA VAL A 200 -18.44 2.65 0.79
C VAL A 200 -17.94 3.98 0.25
N GLY A 201 -18.15 5.03 1.05
CA GLY A 201 -18.06 6.43 0.66
C GLY A 201 -16.67 7.07 0.67
N HIS A 202 -16.71 8.32 0.22
CA HIS A 202 -15.74 9.41 0.14
C HIS A 202 -14.49 9.35 1.06
N PHE A 203 -13.32 9.69 0.50
CA PHE A 203 -12.03 9.73 1.19
C PHE A 203 -11.59 11.19 1.37
N ASP A 204 -11.98 11.80 2.49
CA ASP A 204 -11.45 13.09 2.92
C ASP A 204 -10.18 12.92 3.77
N PRO A 205 -9.26 13.90 3.78
CA PRO A 205 -7.96 13.80 4.47
C PRO A 205 -8.01 13.69 6.01
N LEU A 206 -9.18 13.52 6.64
CA LEU A 206 -9.37 13.48 8.10
C LEU A 206 -9.94 12.18 8.67
N GLY A 207 -10.23 11.15 7.87
CA GLY A 207 -10.68 9.83 8.35
C GLY A 207 -11.87 9.25 7.59
N VAL A 208 -12.11 7.94 7.78
CA VAL A 208 -13.14 7.15 7.06
C VAL A 208 -14.52 7.35 7.69
N ALA A 209 -15.51 7.74 6.88
CA ALA A 209 -16.93 7.72 7.25
C ALA A 209 -17.71 6.73 6.37
N ILE A 210 -18.55 5.89 6.99
CA ILE A 210 -19.44 4.94 6.33
C ILE A 210 -20.82 5.60 6.21
N GLY A 211 -21.29 5.87 5.00
CA GLY A 211 -22.62 6.41 4.73
C GLY A 211 -23.46 5.45 3.90
N ILE A 212 -24.73 5.25 4.27
CA ILE A 212 -25.73 4.45 3.56
C ILE A 212 -26.61 5.43 2.76
N ASP A 213 -26.90 5.11 1.49
CA ASP A 213 -27.70 5.96 0.60
C ASP A 213 -29.14 6.15 1.15
N PRO A 214 -29.58 7.38 1.44
CA PRO A 214 -30.92 7.64 1.96
C PRO A 214 -32.03 7.55 0.90
N THR A 215 -31.72 7.26 -0.37
CA THR A 215 -32.72 7.19 -1.46
C THR A 215 -33.30 5.80 -1.71
N LEU A 216 -32.85 4.77 -0.98
CA LEU A 216 -33.38 3.40 -1.09
C LEU A 216 -34.63 3.24 -0.21
N ASN A 217 -35.79 3.04 -0.84
CA ASN A 217 -37.04 2.74 -0.16
C ASN A 217 -36.99 1.31 0.42
N PHE A 218 -36.72 1.18 1.72
CA PHE A 218 -36.47 -0.09 2.43
C PHE A 218 -37.73 -0.91 2.77
N GLU A 219 -38.93 -0.40 2.45
CA GLU A 219 -40.21 -0.93 2.94
C GLU A 219 -40.46 -2.43 2.67
N PRO A 220 -40.18 -2.99 1.47
CA PRO A 220 -40.52 -4.39 1.20
C PRO A 220 -39.47 -5.41 1.68
N CYS A 221 -38.22 -4.99 1.95
CA CYS A 221 -37.15 -5.90 2.38
C CYS A 221 -37.14 -6.10 3.89
N PHE A 222 -37.48 -5.06 4.66
CA PHE A 222 -37.45 -5.08 6.12
C PHE A 222 -38.55 -5.98 6.72
N ARG A 223 -39.77 -5.97 6.16
CA ARG A 223 -40.89 -6.86 6.56
C ARG A 223 -40.59 -8.35 6.38
N ARG A 224 -39.64 -8.70 5.51
CA ARG A 224 -39.31 -10.10 5.18
C ARG A 224 -38.22 -10.68 6.09
N CYS A 225 -37.32 -9.84 6.61
CA CYS A 225 -36.28 -10.23 7.56
C CYS A 225 -36.73 -10.12 9.02
N CYS A 226 -37.58 -9.16 9.35
CA CYS A 226 -38.16 -9.01 10.68
C CYS A 226 -39.67 -9.17 10.61
N GLY A 227 -40.15 -10.41 10.59
CA GLY A 227 -41.57 -10.68 10.85
C GLY A 227 -41.96 -10.18 12.24
N ASN A 228 -43.13 -9.52 12.34
CA ASN A 228 -43.96 -9.14 13.50
C ASN A 228 -43.30 -8.70 14.83
N GLN A 229 -42.00 -8.47 14.90
CA GLN A 229 -41.29 -8.19 16.16
C GLN A 229 -40.82 -6.73 16.28
N LEU A 230 -41.08 -5.90 15.26
CA LEU A 230 -40.81 -4.46 15.26
C LEU A 230 -42.03 -3.60 15.58
N ASP A 231 -43.25 -4.14 15.43
CA ASP A 231 -44.48 -3.40 15.75
C ASP A 231 -44.58 -3.12 17.27
N ASP A 232 -44.02 -4.00 18.12
CA ASP A 232 -43.99 -3.80 19.57
C ASP A 232 -42.98 -2.74 20.04
N TYR A 233 -41.90 -2.50 19.29
CA TYR A 233 -40.86 -1.54 19.69
C TYR A 233 -41.16 -0.09 19.28
N PHE A 234 -41.96 0.11 18.22
CA PHE A 234 -42.37 1.46 17.79
C PHE A 234 -43.61 1.99 18.51
N MET A 235 -44.43 1.13 19.13
CA MET A 235 -45.61 1.54 19.91
C MET A 235 -45.31 1.86 21.38
N ALA A 236 -44.08 1.59 21.85
CA ALA A 236 -43.69 1.81 23.26
C ALA A 236 -43.11 3.20 23.54
N ASN A 237 -42.99 4.08 22.53
CA ASN A 237 -42.35 5.39 22.68
C ASN A 237 -43.13 6.56 22.06
N GLU A 238 -44.45 6.38 21.90
CA GLU A 238 -45.41 7.48 21.68
C GLU A 238 -46.43 7.53 22.83
N GLY A 239 -45.92 7.62 24.07
CA GLY A 239 -46.68 7.94 25.28
C GLY A 239 -46.09 9.16 25.98
#